data_AF-A0A412Q8G4-F1
#
_entry.id   AF-A0A412Q8G4-F1
#
_cell.length_a   1.000
_cell.length_b   1.000
_cell.length_c   1.000
_cell.angle_alpha   90.00
_cell.angle_beta   90.00
_cell.angle_gamma   90.00
#
_symmetry.space_group_name_H-M   'P 1'
#
loop_
_entity.id
_entity.type
_entity.pdbx_description
1 polymer ?
#
loop_
_entity_poly.entity_id
_entity_poly.type
_entity_poly.pdbx_seq_one_letter_code
_entity_poly.pdbx_strand_id
1 'polypeptide(L)' 'MEDYNKLVEKNQTGEIDDLEFLLAQEDLAALYVADMQAEGVSPNAENAAEWLLKYENEHLYQ' A
#
# COMPACT_ATOMS: atom_id res chain seq x y z
N MET A 1 4.29 -11.62 10.32
CA MET A 1 4.54 -10.20 10.03
C MET A 1 5.98 -10.05 9.61
N GLU A 2 6.23 -9.67 8.36
CA GLU A 2 7.51 -9.08 8.02
C GLU A 2 7.73 -7.83 8.87
N ASP A 3 8.99 -7.59 9.24
CA ASP A 3 9.37 -6.43 10.04
C ASP A 3 9.11 -5.17 9.19
N TYR A 4 8.18 -4.31 9.59
CA TYR A 4 7.80 -3.10 8.84
C TYR A 4 9.02 -2.28 8.42
N ASN A 5 10.03 -2.18 9.30
CA ASN A 5 11.28 -1.50 9.00
C ASN A 5 12.04 -2.10 7.81
N LYS A 6 12.00 -3.43 7.63
CA LYS A 6 12.61 -4.09 6.47
C LYS A 6 11.82 -3.84 5.19
N LEU A 7 10.50 -3.78 5.27
CA LEU A 7 9.65 -3.43 4.12
C LEU A 7 9.92 -2.00 3.66
N VAL A 8 10.03 -1.06 4.60
CA VAL A 8 10.38 0.33 4.29
C VAL A 8 11.77 0.41 3.64
N GLU A 9 12.77 -0.30 4.18
CA GLU A 9 14.11 -0.33 3.60
C GLU A 9 14.08 -0.86 2.15
N LYS A 10 13.38 -1.97 1.91
CA LYS A 10 13.24 -2.55 0.56
C LYS A 10 12.52 -1.62 -0.43
N ASN A 11 11.48 -0.91 0.01
CA ASN A 11 10.80 0.06 -0.85
C ASN A 11 11.74 1.23 -1.18
N GLN A 12 12.43 1.77 -0.18
CA GLN A 12 13.39 2.88 -0.36
C GLN A 12 14.59 2.52 -1.24
N THR A 13 15.04 1.27 -1.22
CA THR A 13 16.11 0.79 -2.11
C THR A 13 15.61 0.43 -3.52
N GLY A 14 14.29 0.43 -3.74
CA GLY A 14 13.65 0.00 -4.98
C GLY A 14 13.71 -1.52 -5.21
N GLU A 15 13.94 -2.30 -4.14
CA GLU A 15 13.89 -3.77 -4.19
C GLU A 15 12.45 -4.29 -4.34
N ILE A 16 11.48 -3.56 -3.78
CA ILE A 16 10.05 -3.78 -3.95
C ILE A 16 9.38 -2.48 -4.38
N ASP A 17 8.29 -2.57 -5.12
CA ASP A 17 7.48 -1.41 -5.47
C ASP A 17 6.40 -1.08 -4.42
N ASP A 18 5.68 0.02 -4.60
CA ASP A 18 4.63 0.47 -3.67
C ASP A 18 3.47 -0.53 -3.55
N LEU A 19 3.19 -1.32 -4.60
CA LEU A 19 2.17 -2.36 -4.55
C LEU A 19 2.65 -3.52 -3.67
N GLU A 20 3.86 -4.03 -3.89
CA GLU A 20 4.45 -5.08 -3.07
C GLU A 20 4.58 -4.64 -1.60
N PHE A 21 5.01 -3.41 -1.37
CA PHE A 21 5.09 -2.81 -0.04
C PHE A 21 3.73 -2.75 0.68
N LEU A 22 2.68 -2.33 -0.03
CA LEU A 22 1.34 -2.26 0.52
C LEU A 22 0.74 -3.66 0.74
N LEU A 23 0.93 -4.59 -0.20
CA LEU A 23 0.40 -5.95 -0.10
C LEU A 23 1.09 -6.78 0.99
N ALA A 24 2.33 -6.45 1.35
CA ALA A 24 3.03 -7.08 2.47
C ALA A 24 2.44 -6.72 3.86
N GLN A 25 1.57 -5.71 3.93
CA GLN A 25 0.92 -5.25 5.15
C GLN A 25 -0.53 -5.77 5.18
N GLU A 26 -0.78 -6.87 5.90
CA GLU A 26 -2.07 -7.59 5.87
C GLU A 26 -3.32 -6.68 6.06
N ASP A 27 -3.26 -5.74 7.00
CA ASP A 27 -4.38 -4.82 7.28
C ASP A 27 -4.64 -3.85 6.12
N LEU A 28 -3.59 -3.24 5.56
CA LEU A 28 -3.72 -2.29 4.44
C LEU A 28 -4.04 -3.01 3.13
N ALA A 29 -3.43 -4.17 2.90
CA ALA A 29 -3.64 -5.00 1.73
C ALA A 29 -5.12 -5.36 1.57
N ALA A 30 -5.78 -5.75 2.66
CA ALA A 30 -7.20 -6.10 2.66
C ALA A 30 -8.09 -4.90 2.27
N LEU A 31 -7.79 -3.71 2.80
CA LEU A 31 -8.54 -2.48 2.50
C LEU A 31 -8.36 -2.05 1.04
N TYR A 32 -7.11 -1.96 0.60
CA TYR A 32 -6.78 -1.57 -0.77
C TYR A 32 -7.36 -2.53 -1.82
N VAL A 33 -7.26 -3.85 -1.61
CA VAL A 33 -7.83 -4.83 -2.55
C VAL A 33 -9.35 -4.69 -2.64
N ALA A 34 -10.02 -4.44 -1.52
CA ALA A 34 -11.46 -4.21 -1.50
C ALA A 34 -11.84 -2.93 -2.28
N ASP A 35 -11.09 -1.84 -2.10
CA ASP A 35 -11.31 -0.57 -2.81
C ASP A 35 -11.06 -0.71 -4.32
N MET A 36 -9.96 -1.35 -4.72
CA MET A 36 -9.66 -1.60 -6.14
C MET A 36 -10.76 -2.43 -6.80
N GLN A 37 -11.27 -3.45 -6.09
CA GLN A 37 -12.38 -4.27 -6.59
C GLN A 37 -13.68 -3.48 -6.68
N ALA A 38 -13.96 -2.57 -5.74
CA ALA A 38 -15.14 -1.70 -5.77
C ALA A 38 -15.08 -0.68 -6.93
N GLU A 39 -13.89 -0.17 -7.23
CA GLU A 39 -13.65 0.76 -8.34
C GLU A 39 -13.55 0.05 -9.71
N GLY A 40 -13.41 -1.28 -9.72
CA GLY A 40 -13.23 -2.06 -10.94
C GLY A 40 -11.85 -1.84 -11.59
N VAL A 41 -10.86 -1.43 -10.80
CA VAL A 41 -9.50 -1.14 -11.24
C VAL A 41 -8.57 -2.30 -10.85
N SER A 42 -7.61 -2.61 -11.72
CA SER A 42 -6.60 -3.64 -11.40
C SER A 42 -5.49 -3.04 -10.51
N PRO A 43 -5.13 -3.68 -9.39
CA PRO A 43 -4.01 -3.26 -8.56
C PRO A 43 -2.70 -3.10 -9.34
N ASN A 44 -1.99 -2.00 -9.12
CA ASN A 44 -0.67 -1.70 -9.70
C ASN A 44 0.12 -0.75 -8.78
N ALA A 45 1.40 -0.53 -9.08
CA ALA A 45 2.24 0.33 -8.25
C ALA A 45 1.75 1.79 -8.21
N GLU A 46 1.23 2.34 -9.32
CA GLU A 46 0.77 3.74 -9.36
C GLU A 46 -0.46 3.95 -8.48
N ASN A 47 -1.49 3.12 -8.60
CA ASN A 47 -2.69 3.26 -7.79
C ASN A 47 -2.50 2.83 -6.34
N ALA A 48 -1.54 1.93 -6.04
CA ALA A 48 -1.14 1.63 -4.66
C ALA A 48 -0.51 2.85 -3.97
N ALA A 49 0.40 3.56 -4.66
CA ALA A 49 1.01 4.78 -4.17
C ALA A 49 -0.03 5.90 -3.94
N GLU A 50 -0.95 6.11 -4.90
CA GLU A 50 -2.03 7.08 -4.74
C GLU A 50 -2.98 6.73 -3.58
N TRP A 51 -3.29 5.44 -3.41
CA TRP A 51 -4.14 4.97 -2.33
C TRP A 51 -3.48 5.16 -0.96
N LEU A 52 -2.20 4.81 -0.83
CA LEU A 52 -1.41 5.06 0.39
C LEU A 52 -1.43 6.54 0.77
N LEU A 53 -1.19 7.43 -0.18
CA LEU A 53 -1.23 8.88 0.06
C LEU A 53 -2.61 9.36 0.54
N LYS A 54 -3.69 8.83 -0.03
CA LYS A 54 -5.06 9.17 0.42
C LYS A 54 -5.31 8.63 1.83
N TYR A 55 -4.99 7.36 2.06
CA TYR A 55 -5.17 6.69 3.34
C TYR A 55 -4.41 7.41 4.46
N GLU A 56 -3.16 7.79 4.23
CA GLU A 56 -2.35 8.58 5.17
C GLU A 56 -2.98 9.94 5.45
N ASN A 57 -3.44 10.67 4.42
CA ASN A 57 -4.11 11.95 4.60
C ASN A 57 -5.40 11.83 5.41
N GLU A 58 -6.19 10.77 5.23
CA GLU A 58 -7.44 10.58 5.96
C GLU A 58 -7.21 10.17 7.44
N HIS A 59 -6.12 9.47 7.73
CA HIS A 59 -5.79 8.99 9.08
C HIS A 59 -4.88 9.93 9.89
N LEU A 60 -4.21 10.91 9.26
CA LEU A 60 -3.35 11.88 9.95
C LEU A 60 -4.12 13.04 10.62
N TYR A 61 -5.42 13.23 10.31
CA TYR A 61 -6.25 14.30 10.85
C TYR A 61 -7.28 13.86 11.90
N GLN A 62 -7.18 12.63 12.43
CA GLN A 62 -7.98 12.15 13.56
C GLN A 62 -7.25 12.30 14.90
#